data_AF-A0A379IPI8-F1
#
_entry.id   AF-A0A379IPI8-F1
#
_cell.length_a   1.000
_cell.length_b   1.000
_cell.length_c   1.000
_cell.angle_alpha   90.00
_cell.angle_beta   90.00
_cell.angle_gamma   90.00
#
_symmetry.space_group_name_H-M   'P 1'
#
loop_
_entity.id
_entity.type
_entity.pdbx_description
1 polymer ?
#
loop_
_entity_poly.entity_id
_entity_poly.type
_entity_poly.pdbx_seq_one_letter_code
_entity_poly.pdbx_strand_id
1 'polypeptide(L)'
;MIEVLINTPLAADLIRKGEVHELKGLMKRSNEQGMQTFDQALYNLYTQGEITYEDALLYADSANDLRLMIKLGSETDGDHLTSMAQGLALEVSEEDPGRRFR
;
A
#
# COMPACT_ATOMS: atom_id res chain seq x y z
N MET A 1 2.89 -14.11 11.74
CA MET A 1 2.95 -13.76 10.31
C MET A 1 3.11 -15.03 9.49
N ILE A 2 2.33 -15.20 8.43
CA ILE A 2 2.29 -16.44 7.62
C ILE A 2 2.22 -16.06 6.14
N GLU A 3 2.99 -16.76 5.31
CA GLU A 3 2.87 -16.76 3.86
C GLU A 3 1.89 -17.85 3.40
N VAL A 4 1.03 -17.53 2.43
CA VAL A 4 0.01 -18.43 1.91
C VAL A 4 0.12 -18.51 0.38
N LEU A 5 0.49 -19.70 -0.10
CA LEU A 5 0.46 -20.05 -1.52
C LEU A 5 -0.61 -21.12 -1.75
N ILE A 6 -1.54 -20.84 -2.67
CA ILE A 6 -2.59 -21.79 -3.05
C ILE A 6 -2.19 -22.49 -4.35
N ASN A 7 -2.29 -23.81 -4.38
CA ASN A 7 -1.93 -24.62 -5.54
C ASN A 7 -2.98 -24.50 -6.66
N THR A 8 -2.95 -23.38 -7.39
CA THR A 8 -3.73 -23.18 -8.62
C THR A 8 -3.11 -23.94 -9.80
N PRO A 9 -3.84 -24.19 -10.90
CA PRO A 9 -3.26 -24.82 -12.09
C PRO A 9 -2.00 -24.11 -12.63
N LEU A 10 -1.95 -22.77 -12.52
CA LEU A 10 -0.79 -21.98 -12.89
C LEU A 10 0.37 -22.17 -11.92
N ALA A 11 0.12 -22.14 -10.60
CA ALA A 11 1.16 -22.41 -9.60
C ALA A 11 1.77 -23.80 -9.78
N ALA A 12 0.92 -24.82 -10.01
CA ALA A 12 1.37 -26.18 -10.28
C ALA A 12 2.26 -26.27 -11.54
N ASP A 13 1.93 -25.50 -12.59
CA ASP A 13 2.69 -25.48 -13.83
C ASP A 13 4.06 -24.79 -13.65
N LEU A 14 4.11 -23.66 -12.96
CA LEU A 14 5.35 -22.95 -12.62
C LEU A 14 6.27 -23.86 -11.79
N ILE A 15 5.73 -24.57 -10.80
CA ILE A 15 6.49 -25.55 -10.01
C ILE A 15 7.04 -26.68 -10.89
N ARG A 16 6.21 -27.23 -11.78
CA ARG A 16 6.62 -28.33 -12.68
C ARG A 16 7.76 -27.91 -13.62
N LYS A 17 7.74 -26.67 -14.10
CA LYS A 17 8.77 -26.09 -14.97
C LYS A 17 10.04 -25.68 -14.23
N GLY A 18 10.01 -25.62 -12.89
CA GLY A 18 11.10 -25.11 -12.07
C GLY A 18 11.18 -23.58 -12.04
N GLU A 19 10.15 -22.89 -12.53
CA GLU A 19 10.04 -21.42 -12.58
C GLU A 19 9.57 -20.84 -11.23
N VAL A 20 10.22 -21.25 -10.14
CA VAL A 20 9.80 -20.95 -8.75
C VAL A 20 9.86 -19.44 -8.46
N HIS A 21 10.76 -18.71 -9.13
CA HIS A 21 10.89 -17.25 -8.98
C HIS A 21 9.62 -16.49 -9.39
N GLU A 22 8.83 -17.02 -10.33
CA GLU A 22 7.57 -16.43 -10.77
C GLU A 22 6.44 -16.58 -9.73
N LEU A 23 6.57 -17.52 -8.78
CA LEU A 23 5.54 -17.74 -7.76
C LEU A 23 5.35 -16.53 -6.86
N LYS A 24 6.43 -15.80 -6.52
CA LYS A 24 6.33 -14.58 -5.72
C LYS A 24 5.51 -13.51 -6.46
N GLY A 25 5.73 -13.38 -7.77
CA GLY A 25 4.94 -12.48 -8.62
C GLY A 25 3.48 -12.91 -8.73
N LEU A 26 3.22 -14.22 -8.86
CA LEU A 26 1.88 -14.79 -8.87
C LEU A 26 1.12 -14.48 -7.57
N MET A 27 1.76 -14.73 -6.42
CA MET A 27 1.16 -14.50 -5.11
C MET A 27 0.82 -13.02 -4.91
N LYS A 28 1.73 -12.09 -5.24
CA LYS A 28 1.48 -10.65 -5.15
C LYS A 28 0.23 -10.20 -5.91
N ARG A 29 -0.11 -10.83 -7.04
CA ARG A 29 -1.29 -10.50 -7.85
C ARG A 29 -2.56 -11.26 -7.44
N SER A 30 -2.41 -12.34 -6.67
CA SER A 30 -3.51 -13.28 -6.38
C SER A 30 -4.05 -13.13 -4.96
N ASN A 31 -3.95 -11.93 -4.38
CA ASN A 31 -4.47 -11.63 -3.04
C ASN A 31 -5.98 -11.93 -2.92
N GLU A 32 -6.75 -11.63 -3.98
CA GLU A 32 -8.20 -11.93 -4.04
C GLU A 32 -8.52 -13.42 -3.98
N GLN A 33 -7.57 -14.28 -4.40
CA GLN A 33 -7.71 -15.73 -4.31
C GLN A 33 -7.34 -16.26 -2.92
N GLY A 34 -6.96 -15.39 -1.97
CA GLY A 34 -6.51 -15.77 -0.64
C GLY A 34 -5.02 -16.08 -0.55
N MET A 35 -4.23 -15.77 -1.60
CA MET A 35 -2.78 -15.83 -1.49
C MET A 35 -2.27 -14.62 -0.70
N GLN A 36 -1.14 -14.79 -0.02
CA GLN A 36 -0.51 -13.72 0.75
C GLN A 36 1.00 -13.95 0.75
N THR A 37 1.77 -12.94 0.36
CA THR A 37 3.23 -12.99 0.50
C THR A 37 3.64 -12.66 1.93
N PHE A 38 4.82 -13.11 2.34
CA PHE A 38 5.39 -12.73 3.63
C PHE A 38 5.52 -11.20 3.80
N ASP A 39 6.00 -10.50 2.76
CA ASP A 39 6.13 -9.03 2.76
C ASP A 39 4.77 -8.34 2.95
N GLN A 40 3.69 -8.86 2.36
CA GLN A 40 2.33 -8.32 2.54
C GLN A 40 1.83 -8.51 3.98
N ALA A 41 2.13 -9.67 4.58
CA ALA A 41 1.79 -9.95 5.98
C ALA A 41 2.54 -9.01 6.94
N LEU A 42 3.82 -8.72 6.67
CA LEU A 42 4.61 -7.74 7.42
C LEU A 42 4.02 -6.34 7.33
N TYR A 43 3.70 -5.91 6.10
CA TYR A 43 3.08 -4.61 5.88
C TYR A 43 1.80 -4.46 6.69
N ASN A 44 0.92 -5.47 6.67
CA ASN A 44 -0.33 -5.45 7.41
C ASN A 44 -0.13 -5.37 8.94
N LEU A 45 0.85 -6.10 9.48
CA LEU A 45 1.16 -6.03 10.92
C LEU A 45 1.76 -4.67 11.31
N TYR A 46 2.60 -4.10 10.44
CA TYR A 46 3.15 -2.77 10.65
C TYR A 46 2.06 -1.69 10.63
N THR A 47 1.13 -1.74 9.66
CA THR A 47 0.02 -0.76 9.59
C THR A 47 -0.96 -0.90 10.75
N GLN A 48 -1.07 -2.10 11.35
CA GLN A 48 -1.84 -2.33 12.57
C GLN A 48 -1.10 -1.90 13.85
N GLY A 49 0.18 -1.53 13.76
CA GLY A 49 1.01 -1.15 14.91
C GLY A 49 1.49 -2.33 15.77
N GLU A 50 1.34 -3.56 15.29
CA GLU A 50 1.72 -4.78 16.01
C GLU A 50 3.24 -5.03 15.98
N ILE A 51 3.94 -4.48 14.98
CA ILE A 51 5.40 -4.58 14.84
C ILE A 51 6.01 -3.21 14.49
N THR A 52 7.27 -3.01 14.86
CA THR A 52 7.99 -1.78 14.53
C THR A 52 8.43 -1.77 13.06
N TYR A 53 8.72 -0.57 12.54
CA TYR A 53 9.29 -0.43 11.20
C TYR A 53 10.62 -1.17 11.03
N GLU A 54 11.46 -1.13 12.07
CA GLU A 54 12.77 -1.80 12.08
C GLU A 54 12.61 -3.32 12.04
N ASP A 55 11.72 -3.87 12.87
CA ASP A 55 11.41 -5.31 12.87
C ASP A 55 10.83 -5.75 11.53
N ALA A 56 9.93 -4.95 10.97
CA ALA A 56 9.32 -5.24 9.67
C ALA A 56 10.38 -5.35 8.57
N LEU A 57 11.33 -4.41 8.51
CA LEU A 57 12.41 -4.45 7.53
C LEU A 57 13.46 -5.53 7.78
N LEU A 58 13.72 -5.86 9.05
CA LEU A 58 14.72 -6.86 9.43
C LEU A 58 14.32 -8.27 8.96
N TYR A 59 13.02 -8.58 9.04
CA TYR A 59 12.49 -9.89 8.70
C TYR A 59 11.97 -10.00 7.25
N ALA A 60 11.89 -8.90 6.50
CA ALA A 60 11.37 -8.92 5.13
C ALA A 60 12.25 -9.70 4.15
N ASP A 61 11.61 -10.46 3.24
CA ASP A 61 12.31 -11.11 2.14
C ASP A 61 12.83 -10.08 1.13
N SER A 62 12.10 -8.97 0.98
CA SER A 62 12.54 -7.81 0.22
C SER A 62 12.31 -6.54 1.02
N ALA A 63 13.32 -6.15 1.81
CA ALA A 63 13.28 -4.91 2.60
C ALA A 63 13.04 -3.67 1.72
N ASN A 64 13.50 -3.67 0.47
CA ASN A 64 13.26 -2.56 -0.46
C ASN A 64 11.79 -2.50 -0.91
N ASP A 65 11.20 -3.63 -1.28
CA ASP A 65 9.78 -3.69 -1.66
C ASP A 65 8.89 -3.31 -0.47
N LEU A 66 9.17 -3.85 0.72
CA LEU A 66 8.41 -3.53 1.92
C LEU A 66 8.50 -2.04 2.28
N ARG A 67 9.70 -1.46 2.20
CA ARG A 67 9.90 -0.02 2.39
C ARG A 67 9.06 0.80 1.42
N LEU A 68 9.02 0.41 0.15
CA LEU A 68 8.21 1.08 -0.86
C LEU A 68 6.71 0.96 -0.56
N MET A 69 6.23 -0.24 -0.19
CA MET A 69 4.84 -0.46 0.19
C MET A 69 4.43 0.39 1.39
N ILE A 70 5.27 0.46 2.44
CA ILE A 70 5.05 1.30 3.62
C ILE A 70 4.90 2.77 3.24
N LYS A 71 5.79 3.30 2.40
CA LYS A 71 5.75 4.70 1.96
C LYS A 71 4.49 5.02 1.15
N LEU A 72 4.16 4.19 0.17
CA LEU A 72 2.97 4.37 -0.68
C LEU A 72 1.67 4.27 0.12
N GLY A 73 1.64 3.39 1.14
CA GLY A 73 0.55 3.30 2.10
C GLY A 73 0.37 4.58 2.91
N SER A 74 1.46 5.12 3.49
CA SER A 74 1.40 6.36 4.27
C SER A 74 1.01 7.60 3.46
N GLU A 75 1.31 7.63 2.15
CA GLU A 75 0.89 8.73 1.27
C GLU A 75 -0.61 8.66 0.90
N THR A 76 -1.23 7.48 1.03
CA THR A 76 -2.66 7.28 0.75
C THR A 76 -3.55 7.46 1.99
N ASP A 77 -2.96 7.67 3.17
CA ASP A 77 -3.71 7.99 4.38
C ASP A 77 -4.42 9.35 4.23
N GLY A 78 -5.73 9.35 4.49
CA GLY A 78 -6.63 10.49 4.28
C GLY A 78 -6.23 11.79 4.98
N ASP A 79 -5.31 11.75 5.93
CA ASP A 79 -4.73 12.93 6.58
C ASP A 79 -3.93 13.80 5.60
N HIS A 80 -3.20 13.21 4.65
CA HIS A 80 -2.47 13.99 3.63
C HIS A 80 -3.41 14.58 2.57
N LEU A 81 -4.45 13.84 2.17
CA LEU A 81 -5.49 14.35 1.27
C LEU A 81 -6.32 15.48 1.91
N THR A 82 -6.61 15.37 3.21
CA THR A 82 -7.30 16.40 3.99
C THR A 82 -6.43 17.65 4.15
N SER A 83 -5.13 17.48 4.39
CA SER A 83 -4.14 18.55 4.43
C SER A 83 -4.04 19.31 3.08
N MET A 84 -4.03 18.59 1.96
CA MET A 84 -4.03 19.22 0.63
C MET A 84 -5.37 19.90 0.30
N ALA A 85 -6.50 19.31 0.71
CA ALA A 85 -7.82 19.92 0.54
C ALA A 85 -8.00 21.20 1.37
N GLN A 86 -7.43 21.25 2.58
CA GLN A 86 -7.45 22.45 3.42
C GLN A 86 -6.67 23.63 2.82
N GLY A 87 -5.60 23.36 2.06
CA GLY A 87 -4.85 24.39 1.32
C GLY A 87 -5.56 24.94 0.07
N LEU A 88 -6.65 24.30 -0.36
CA LEU A 88 -7.45 24.67 -1.53
C LEU A 88 -8.80 25.31 -1.16
N ALA A 89 -9.06 25.57 0.12
CA ALA A 89 -10.22 26.33 0.56
C ALA A 89 -10.11 27.76 0.02
N LEU A 90 -10.81 28.02 -1.08
CA LEU A 90 -10.99 29.34 -1.69
C LEU A 90 -11.45 30.33 -0.62
N GLU A 91 -10.62 31.33 -0.32
CA GLU A 91 -11.11 32.58 0.26
C GLU A 91 -12.10 33.17 -0.74
N VAL A 92 -13.39 33.03 -0.43
CA VAL A 92 -14.43 33.82 -1.07
C VAL A 92 -14.15 35.25 -0.63
N SER A 93 -13.42 35.99 -1.46
CA SER A 93 -13.23 37.42 -1.29
C SER A 93 -14.62 38.07 -1.36
N GLU A 94 -15.11 38.51 -0.22
CA GLU A 94 -16.28 39.38 -0.13
C GLU A 94 -15.93 40.71 -0.82
N GLU A 95 -16.19 40.80 -2.13
CA GLU A 95 -16.17 42.08 -2.86
C GLU A 95 -17.36 42.92 -2.37
N ASP A 96 -17.01 43.82 -1.45
CA ASP A 96 -17.68 45.02 -0.92
C ASP A 96 -18.94 45.50 -1.66
N PRO A 97 -20.12 45.55 -1.01
CA PRO A 97 -21.33 46.10 -1.59
C PRO A 97 -21.31 47.62 -1.53
N GLY A 98 -20.93 48.26 -2.64
CA GLY A 98 -21.51 49.55 -3.00
C GLY A 98 -20.52 50.67 -3.29
N ARG A 99 -20.40 51.00 -4.57
CA ARG A 99 -20.03 52.37 -4.98
C ARG A 99 -20.87 52.85 -6.16
N ARG A 100 -21.98 53.49 -5.78
CA ARG A 100 -22.75 54.55 -6.46
C ARG A 100 -22.42 54.83 -7.94
N PHE A 101 -23.40 54.51 -8.80
CA PHE A 101 -23.62 55.22 -10.06
C PHE A 101 -24.21 56.63 -9.78
N ARG A 102 -23.55 57.65 -10.30
CA ARG A 102 -24.15 58.89 -10.81
C ARG A 102 -23.42 59.29 -12.07
#